data_AF-D8QE75-F1
#
_entry.id   AF-D8QE75-F1
#
_cell.length_a   1.000
_cell.length_b   1.000
_cell.length_c   1.000
_cell.angle_alpha   90.00
_cell.angle_beta   90.00
_cell.angle_gamma   90.00
#
_symmetry.space_group_name_H-M   'P 1'
#
loop_
_entity.id
_entity.type
_entity.pdbx_description
1 polymer ?
#
loop_
_entity_poly.entity_id
_entity_poly.type
_entity_poly.pdbx_seq_one_letter_code
_entity_poly.pdbx_strand_id
1 'polypeptide(L)'
;MQATSATGPAASSDTRASLSRASTASKCVEIRAVNDPNVDWRSLFVEGPELRDALEDDSSHSASDPDEGLPSRAQSNLEPSGDIAGNQAVNDGAQLLESILATLQFMKSRGLRLSDFLDAILWGNKACIHNNVVRGSRTQLTRSPLLPRILCHLYHPPRISHGTRPYGTTSMMREVTCKIMEEEMECEMRSLSLVLYSKANLDLTDAELDLISLSLIISQIRTKAPLSCWDCLLYTSETVSLLA
;
A
#
# COMPACT_ATOMS: atom_id res chain seq x y z
N MET A 1 46.91 -44.46 48.18
CA MET A 1 47.91 -45.32 47.51
C MET A 1 47.12 -46.18 46.54
N GLN A 2 47.25 -46.15 45.22
CA GLN A 2 48.35 -45.78 44.33
C GLN A 2 47.78 -45.05 43.09
N ALA A 3 48.61 -44.17 42.53
CA ALA A 3 48.43 -43.54 41.24
C ALA A 3 48.84 -44.49 40.11
N THR A 4 48.22 -44.40 38.93
CA THR A 4 48.92 -44.60 37.65
C THR A 4 48.32 -43.70 36.57
N SER A 5 49.19 -42.86 36.05
CA SER A 5 49.12 -42.07 34.82
C SER A 5 49.32 -42.96 33.59
N ALA A 6 48.64 -42.65 32.48
CA ALA A 6 49.10 -43.05 31.15
C ALA A 6 48.75 -41.98 30.11
N THR A 7 49.72 -41.76 29.23
CA THR A 7 49.95 -40.57 28.40
C THR A 7 49.99 -40.97 26.92
N GLY A 8 49.20 -40.28 26.08
CA GLY A 8 49.39 -40.02 24.63
C GLY A 8 49.24 -41.18 23.63
N PRO A 9 49.28 -40.93 22.29
CA PRO A 9 49.32 -39.63 21.58
C PRO A 9 48.39 -39.51 20.32
N ALA A 10 48.26 -38.25 19.87
CA ALA A 10 48.27 -37.72 18.49
C ALA A 10 47.27 -38.14 17.38
N ALA A 11 46.79 -37.08 16.72
CA ALA A 11 46.42 -36.92 15.31
C ALA A 11 45.03 -37.41 14.84
N SER A 12 44.15 -36.45 14.52
CA SER A 12 43.81 -36.18 13.12
C SER A 12 43.03 -34.87 13.02
N SER A 13 43.47 -34.05 12.08
CA SER A 13 42.87 -32.82 11.58
C SER A 13 41.48 -33.06 11.01
N ASP A 14 40.49 -32.28 11.42
CA ASP A 14 39.29 -32.07 10.60
C ASP A 14 38.82 -30.62 10.60
N THR A 15 39.20 -29.98 9.50
CA THR A 15 38.29 -29.26 8.59
C THR A 15 37.36 -28.21 9.21
N ARG A 16 37.99 -27.05 9.42
CA ARG A 16 37.48 -25.67 9.31
C ARG A 16 36.32 -25.54 8.28
N ALA A 17 35.08 -25.46 8.75
CA ALA A 17 33.96 -24.91 7.99
C ALA A 17 33.48 -23.61 8.65
N SER A 18 34.16 -22.52 8.28
CA SER A 18 33.76 -21.16 8.60
C SER A 18 32.50 -20.81 7.83
N LEU A 19 31.32 -21.05 8.41
CA LEU A 19 30.08 -20.42 7.94
C LEU A 19 30.13 -18.94 8.29
N SER A 20 30.70 -18.17 7.36
CA SER A 20 30.50 -16.75 7.20
C SER A 20 29.01 -16.44 7.32
N ARG A 21 28.60 -15.81 8.41
CA ARG A 21 27.35 -15.05 8.45
C ARG A 21 27.51 -13.93 7.43
N ALA A 22 26.98 -14.15 6.22
CA ALA A 22 26.68 -13.06 5.31
C ALA A 22 25.71 -12.13 6.04
N SER A 23 26.26 -11.04 6.57
CA SER A 23 25.50 -9.88 7.01
C SER A 23 24.80 -9.32 5.78
N THR A 24 23.57 -9.76 5.54
CA THR A 24 22.63 -9.04 4.69
C THR A 24 22.32 -7.75 5.42
N ALA A 25 23.18 -6.75 5.18
CA ALA A 25 22.88 -5.37 5.47
C ALA A 25 21.60 -5.03 4.70
N SER A 26 20.48 -5.12 5.42
CA SER A 26 19.20 -4.57 5.00
C SER A 26 19.44 -3.08 4.78
N LYS A 27 19.72 -2.69 3.54
CA LYS A 27 19.70 -1.30 3.11
C LYS A 27 18.28 -0.82 3.35
N CYS A 28 18.06 -0.21 4.52
CA CYS A 28 16.92 0.67 4.71
C CYS A 28 17.05 1.75 3.65
N VAL A 29 16.21 1.65 2.62
CA VAL A 29 16.06 2.71 1.62
C VAL A 29 15.70 3.97 2.40
N GLU A 30 16.61 4.92 2.40
CA GLU A 30 16.45 6.20 3.06
C GLU A 30 15.30 6.92 2.34
N ILE A 31 14.17 7.09 3.05
CA ILE A 31 12.92 7.69 2.55
C ILE A 31 13.14 9.21 2.40
N ARG A 32 14.02 9.62 1.49
CA ARG A 32 14.20 11.03 1.08
C ARG A 32 13.54 11.34 -0.26
N ALA A 33 13.07 10.32 -0.99
CA ALA A 33 12.63 10.44 -2.37
C ALA A 33 11.11 10.68 -2.58
N VAL A 34 10.31 10.86 -1.52
CA VAL A 34 8.84 10.85 -1.64
C VAL A 34 8.25 12.13 -2.27
N ASN A 35 9.06 13.18 -2.48
CA ASN A 35 8.62 14.44 -3.10
C ASN A 35 9.18 14.68 -4.52
N ASP A 36 9.88 13.72 -5.11
CA ASP A 36 10.38 13.87 -6.49
C ASP A 36 9.35 13.28 -7.48
N PRO A 37 8.73 14.10 -8.36
CA PRO A 37 7.75 13.64 -9.35
C PRO A 37 8.35 12.69 -10.40
N ASN A 38 9.68 12.54 -10.46
CA ASN A 38 10.37 11.59 -11.34
C ASN A 38 10.67 10.23 -10.68
N VAL A 39 10.29 10.01 -9.41
CA VAL A 39 10.55 8.72 -8.76
C VAL A 39 9.52 7.70 -9.23
N ASP A 40 10.02 6.71 -9.96
CA ASP A 40 9.25 5.52 -10.34
C ASP A 40 8.92 4.70 -9.09
N TRP A 41 7.69 4.87 -8.61
CA TRP A 41 7.16 4.21 -7.43
C TRP A 41 7.21 2.67 -7.55
N ARG A 42 7.28 2.12 -8.77
CA ARG A 42 7.41 0.66 -9.00
C ARG A 42 8.70 0.09 -8.44
N SER A 43 9.77 0.88 -8.41
CA SER A 43 11.07 0.47 -7.85
C SER A 43 11.08 0.27 -6.32
N LEU A 44 10.06 0.77 -5.61
CA LEU A 44 9.96 0.68 -4.15
C LEU A 44 9.31 -0.63 -3.65
N PHE A 45 8.76 -1.45 -4.55
CA PHE A 45 7.99 -2.65 -4.22
C PHE A 45 8.76 -3.96 -4.50
N VAL A 46 10.08 -3.98 -4.33
CA VAL A 46 10.85 -5.22 -4.44
C VAL A 46 10.45 -6.22 -3.34
N GLU A 47 10.13 -7.43 -3.80
CA GLU A 47 9.53 -8.57 -3.09
C GLU A 47 10.15 -8.89 -1.72
N GLY A 48 9.29 -8.96 -0.71
CA GLY A 48 9.64 -9.53 0.60
C GLY A 48 9.15 -10.97 0.71
N PRO A 49 9.92 -11.89 1.32
CA PRO A 49 9.61 -13.32 1.33
C PRO A 49 8.27 -13.62 1.99
N GLU A 50 7.52 -14.53 1.35
CA GLU A 50 6.20 -14.99 1.75
C GLU A 50 6.19 -15.53 3.19
N LEU A 51 5.32 -14.95 4.02
CA LEU A 51 4.94 -15.47 5.32
C LEU A 51 3.45 -15.81 5.23
N ARG A 52 3.17 -17.01 4.72
CA ARG A 52 1.91 -17.71 4.94
C ARG A 52 1.93 -18.29 6.36
N ASP A 53 0.73 -18.42 6.92
CA ASP A 53 0.36 -19.06 8.19
C ASP A 53 0.22 -18.10 9.38
N ALA A 54 -1.03 -17.70 9.63
CA ALA A 54 -1.73 -17.70 10.94
C ALA A 54 -2.89 -16.69 10.92
N LEU A 55 -4.07 -17.12 10.46
CA LEU A 55 -5.33 -16.41 10.71
C LEU A 55 -6.43 -17.42 11.03
N GLU A 56 -6.59 -17.71 12.31
CA GLU A 56 -7.87 -18.07 12.92
C GLU A 56 -8.00 -17.22 14.18
N ASP A 57 -8.91 -16.23 14.17
CA ASP A 57 -9.58 -15.81 15.39
C ASP A 57 -10.96 -15.22 15.05
N ASP A 58 -11.98 -15.83 15.65
CA ASP A 58 -13.40 -15.60 15.47
C ASP A 58 -13.86 -14.66 16.59
N SER A 59 -14.34 -13.46 16.25
CA SER A 59 -14.85 -12.53 17.25
C SER A 59 -16.12 -11.81 16.78
N SER A 60 -17.23 -12.41 17.19
CA SER A 60 -18.61 -11.94 17.07
C SER A 60 -18.82 -10.56 17.69
N HIS A 61 -19.35 -9.61 16.91
CA HIS A 61 -19.85 -8.30 17.36
C HIS A 61 -21.34 -8.36 17.69
N SER A 62 -21.70 -7.92 18.90
CA SER A 62 -23.09 -7.70 19.31
C SER A 62 -23.42 -6.20 19.25
N ALA A 63 -24.48 -5.88 18.52
CA ALA A 63 -25.01 -4.55 18.27
C ALA A 63 -25.68 -3.94 19.51
N SER A 64 -25.72 -2.60 19.58
CA SER A 64 -26.81 -1.80 20.18
C SER A 64 -26.66 -0.32 19.82
N ASP A 65 -27.64 0.21 19.09
CA ASP A 65 -28.06 1.63 19.04
C ASP A 65 -28.91 1.93 20.30
N PRO A 66 -28.97 3.19 20.83
CA PRO A 66 -29.88 4.20 20.26
C PRO A 66 -29.51 5.69 20.45
N ASP A 67 -30.08 6.49 19.53
CA ASP A 67 -30.87 7.74 19.69
C ASP A 67 -30.41 8.89 20.62
N GLU A 68 -30.51 10.13 20.08
CA GLU A 68 -31.06 11.35 20.73
C GLU A 68 -30.45 12.67 20.20
N GLY A 69 -31.33 13.56 19.70
CA GLY A 69 -31.39 14.97 20.10
C GLY A 69 -30.41 16.00 19.50
N LEU A 70 -30.77 16.61 18.36
CA LEU A 70 -30.16 17.84 17.84
C LEU A 70 -30.79 19.11 18.44
N PRO A 71 -29.99 20.09 18.86
CA PRO A 71 -30.40 21.48 18.82
C PRO A 71 -29.60 22.31 17.81
N SER A 72 -30.37 23.06 17.02
CA SER A 72 -29.97 24.09 16.06
C SER A 72 -29.08 25.16 16.70
N ARG A 73 -27.91 25.44 16.11
CA ARG A 73 -27.00 26.52 16.53
C ARG A 73 -26.65 27.43 15.35
N ALA A 74 -26.95 28.70 15.56
CA ALA A 74 -26.76 29.80 14.63
C ALA A 74 -25.32 29.95 14.13
N GLN A 75 -25.19 30.16 12.81
CA GLN A 75 -23.95 30.48 12.12
C GLN A 75 -23.68 31.99 12.23
N SER A 76 -22.61 32.36 12.94
CA SER A 76 -22.02 33.69 12.87
C SER A 76 -20.80 33.64 11.94
N ASN A 77 -20.89 34.34 10.81
CA ASN A 77 -19.80 34.61 9.89
C ASN A 77 -18.70 35.43 10.58
N LEU A 78 -17.47 34.89 10.61
CA LEU A 78 -16.25 35.63 10.88
C LEU A 78 -15.19 35.14 9.88
N GLU A 79 -14.96 35.95 8.85
CA GLU A 79 -13.76 35.90 8.03
C GLU A 79 -12.61 36.57 8.80
N PRO A 80 -11.41 35.96 8.84
CA PRO A 80 -10.19 36.72 8.99
C PRO A 80 -9.29 36.51 7.78
N SER A 81 -9.24 37.53 6.94
CA SER A 81 -8.15 37.77 6.00
C SER A 81 -6.86 37.98 6.80
N GLY A 82 -5.86 37.14 6.57
CA GLY A 82 -4.56 37.23 7.25
C GLY A 82 -3.48 36.52 6.45
N ASP A 83 -2.59 37.32 5.86
CA ASP A 83 -1.41 36.90 5.12
C ASP A 83 -0.48 36.07 6.02
N ILE A 84 -0.30 34.78 5.73
CA ILE A 84 0.67 33.92 6.43
C ILE A 84 1.94 33.83 5.57
N ALA A 85 2.79 34.84 5.74
CA ALA A 85 4.19 34.78 5.34
C ALA A 85 5.03 34.14 6.46
N GLY A 86 5.68 33.04 6.10
CA GLY A 86 6.82 32.33 6.71
C GLY A 86 7.30 32.70 8.12
N ASN A 87 7.31 31.70 9.01
CA ASN A 87 8.45 31.28 9.85
C ASN A 87 7.96 30.40 11.01
N GLN A 88 8.03 29.08 10.87
CA GLN A 88 8.03 28.14 12.01
C GLN A 88 8.55 26.79 11.52
N ALA A 89 9.81 26.47 11.81
CA ALA A 89 10.44 25.24 11.32
C ALA A 89 11.22 24.46 12.40
N VAL A 90 11.10 24.79 13.70
CA VAL A 90 11.95 24.15 14.73
C VAL A 90 11.22 23.79 16.04
N ASN A 91 9.89 23.93 16.15
CA ASN A 91 9.12 23.47 17.34
C ASN A 91 8.04 22.41 17.02
N ASP A 92 8.00 21.89 15.79
CA ASP A 92 6.81 21.23 15.22
C ASP A 92 6.40 19.92 15.89
N GLY A 93 7.34 19.07 16.31
CA GLY A 93 7.00 17.70 16.73
C GLY A 93 6.15 17.65 18.01
N ALA A 94 6.53 18.41 19.03
CA ALA A 94 5.83 18.43 20.32
C ALA A 94 4.48 19.14 20.23
N GLN A 95 4.42 20.27 19.53
CA GLN A 95 3.17 21.02 19.32
C GLN A 95 2.17 20.25 18.45
N LEU A 96 2.67 19.55 17.42
CA LEU A 96 1.85 18.66 16.60
C LEU A 96 1.30 17.51 17.45
N LEU A 97 2.13 16.88 18.29
CA LEU A 97 1.69 15.82 19.19
C LEU A 97 0.59 16.31 20.14
N GLU A 98 0.76 17.48 20.76
CA GLU A 98 -0.24 18.08 21.65
C GLU A 98 -1.56 18.34 20.91
N SER A 99 -1.49 18.90 19.70
CA SER A 99 -2.66 19.15 18.85
C SER A 99 -3.39 17.85 18.45
N ILE A 100 -2.64 16.80 18.13
CA ILE A 100 -3.20 15.48 17.82
C ILE A 100 -3.89 14.88 19.05
N LEU A 101 -3.25 14.95 20.23
CA LEU A 101 -3.84 14.44 21.47
C LEU A 101 -5.13 15.18 21.83
N ALA A 102 -5.15 16.51 21.72
CA ALA A 102 -6.34 17.32 21.95
C ALA A 102 -7.47 16.94 20.98
N THR A 103 -7.15 16.72 19.70
CA THR A 103 -8.12 16.29 18.68
C THR A 103 -8.69 14.91 18.99
N LEU A 104 -7.85 13.93 19.34
CA LEU A 104 -8.30 12.57 19.69
C LEU A 104 -9.18 12.56 20.95
N GLN A 105 -8.86 13.39 21.95
CA GLN A 105 -9.68 13.55 23.14
C GLN A 105 -11.03 14.20 22.81
N PHE A 106 -11.04 15.20 21.94
CA PHE A 106 -12.27 15.83 21.47
C PHE A 106 -13.16 14.86 20.69
N MET A 107 -12.59 14.04 19.81
CA MET A 107 -13.35 13.00 19.10
C MET A 107 -13.96 12.00 20.10
N LYS A 108 -13.16 11.56 21.09
CA LYS A 108 -13.62 10.65 22.14
C LYS A 108 -14.75 11.26 22.98
N SER A 109 -14.71 12.55 23.32
CA SER A 109 -15.78 13.21 24.08
C SER A 109 -17.08 13.35 23.28
N ARG A 110 -17.01 13.24 21.95
CA ARG A 110 -18.16 13.17 21.05
C ARG A 110 -18.62 11.75 20.73
N GLY A 111 -18.03 10.73 21.37
CA GLY A 111 -18.35 9.33 21.10
C GLY A 111 -17.89 8.84 19.73
N LEU A 112 -16.95 9.54 19.09
CA LEU A 112 -16.49 9.23 17.73
C LEU A 112 -15.10 8.57 17.77
N ARG A 113 -14.97 7.38 17.18
CA ARG A 113 -13.67 6.71 17.01
C ARG A 113 -12.96 7.27 15.78
N LEU A 114 -11.62 7.19 15.78
CA LEU A 114 -10.81 7.64 14.65
C LEU A 114 -11.14 6.88 13.36
N SER A 115 -11.40 5.57 13.45
CA SER A 115 -11.82 4.75 12.31
C SER A 115 -13.12 5.26 11.70
N ASP A 116 -14.14 5.52 12.53
CA ASP A 116 -15.47 5.95 12.07
C ASP A 116 -15.41 7.34 11.45
N PHE A 117 -14.55 8.21 11.99
CA PHE A 117 -14.31 9.54 11.43
C PHE A 117 -13.64 9.47 10.05
N LEU A 118 -12.58 8.68 9.91
CA LEU A 118 -11.88 8.52 8.64
C LEU A 118 -12.80 7.88 7.60
N ASP A 119 -13.54 6.85 7.97
CA ASP A 119 -14.51 6.17 7.10
C ASP A 119 -15.62 7.14 6.64
N ALA A 120 -16.24 7.88 7.57
CA ALA A 120 -17.28 8.85 7.24
C ALA A 120 -16.78 9.96 6.30
N ILE A 121 -15.52 10.41 6.45
CA ILE A 121 -14.89 11.35 5.53
C ILE A 121 -14.63 10.69 4.17
N LEU A 122 -14.10 9.46 4.16
CA LEU A 122 -13.72 8.68 2.98
C LEU A 122 -14.91 7.87 2.42
N TRP A 123 -16.05 8.54 2.23
CA TRP A 123 -17.25 8.00 1.56
C TRP A 123 -18.07 6.93 2.31
N GLY A 124 -17.71 6.53 3.53
CA GLY A 124 -18.44 5.54 4.33
C GLY A 124 -19.83 6.00 4.80
N ASN A 125 -20.09 7.31 4.86
CA ASN A 125 -21.38 7.85 5.29
C ASN A 125 -22.05 8.72 4.22
N LYS A 126 -23.28 8.33 3.81
CA LYS A 126 -24.07 9.04 2.78
C LYS A 126 -24.41 10.49 3.14
N ALA A 127 -24.63 10.80 4.42
CA ALA A 127 -24.88 12.17 4.87
C ALA A 127 -23.63 13.04 4.74
N CYS A 128 -22.46 12.48 5.01
CA CYS A 128 -21.17 13.14 4.86
C CYS A 128 -20.78 13.40 3.39
N ILE A 129 -21.21 12.54 2.45
CA ILE A 129 -20.92 12.70 1.01
C ILE A 129 -21.46 14.02 0.45
N HIS A 130 -22.64 14.44 0.90
CA HIS A 130 -23.34 15.63 0.39
C HIS A 130 -22.98 16.92 1.16
N ASN A 131 -22.27 16.81 2.28
CA ASN A 131 -21.86 17.97 3.05
C ASN A 131 -20.67 18.68 2.39
N ASN A 132 -20.84 19.98 2.07
CA ASN A 132 -19.82 20.76 1.36
C ASN A 132 -18.50 20.90 2.13
N VAL A 133 -18.55 20.99 3.47
CA VAL A 133 -17.35 21.10 4.31
C VAL A 133 -16.57 19.79 4.26
N VAL A 134 -17.26 18.66 4.47
CA VAL A 134 -16.63 17.32 4.42
C VAL A 134 -16.07 17.04 3.02
N ARG A 135 -16.81 17.39 1.97
CA ARG A 135 -16.33 17.27 0.59
C ARG A 135 -15.06 18.10 0.36
N GLY A 136 -15.01 19.32 0.87
CA GLY A 136 -13.83 20.19 0.80
C GLY A 136 -12.61 19.56 1.47
N SER A 137 -12.76 19.10 2.72
CA SER A 137 -11.70 18.40 3.46
C SER A 137 -11.23 17.13 2.76
N ARG A 138 -12.17 16.33 2.22
CA ARG A 138 -11.85 15.14 1.44
C ARG A 138 -11.04 15.48 0.19
N THR A 139 -11.45 16.48 -0.58
CA THR A 139 -10.69 16.92 -1.76
C THR A 139 -9.29 17.42 -1.40
N GLN A 140 -9.14 18.12 -0.27
CA GLN A 140 -7.82 18.51 0.24
C GLN A 140 -6.98 17.28 0.61
N LEU A 141 -7.56 16.29 1.28
CA LEU A 141 -6.87 15.05 1.63
C LEU A 141 -6.43 14.25 0.39
N THR A 142 -7.31 14.05 -0.59
CA THR A 142 -7.01 13.26 -1.79
C THR A 142 -6.00 13.93 -2.72
N ARG A 143 -5.90 15.27 -2.66
CA ARG A 143 -4.91 16.03 -3.43
C ARG A 143 -3.61 16.27 -2.65
N SER A 144 -3.57 15.90 -1.37
CA SER A 144 -2.40 16.12 -0.54
C SER A 144 -1.27 15.17 -0.93
N PRO A 145 -0.03 15.66 -1.09
CA PRO A 145 1.14 14.80 -1.30
C PRO A 145 1.44 13.90 -0.08
N LEU A 146 0.82 14.17 1.07
CA LEU A 146 0.96 13.35 2.26
C LEU A 146 0.17 12.05 2.17
N LEU A 147 -0.89 11.97 1.36
CA LEU A 147 -1.75 10.79 1.31
C LEU A 147 -0.99 9.54 0.84
N PRO A 148 -0.22 9.55 -0.28
CA PRO A 148 0.62 8.42 -0.65
C PRO A 148 1.59 8.02 0.47
N ARG A 149 2.19 9.00 1.16
CA ARG A 149 3.10 8.74 2.28
C ARG A 149 2.39 8.06 3.46
N ILE A 150 1.18 8.48 3.78
CA ILE A 150 0.34 7.85 4.82
C ILE A 150 0.06 6.39 4.43
N LEU A 151 -0.38 6.14 3.20
CA LEU A 151 -0.65 4.77 2.71
C LEU A 151 0.61 3.89 2.74
N CYS A 152 1.78 4.43 2.36
CA CYS A 152 3.05 3.74 2.47
C CYS A 152 3.43 3.42 3.92
N HIS A 153 3.20 4.35 4.86
CA HIS A 153 3.44 4.09 6.28
C HIS A 153 2.47 3.04 6.86
N LEU A 154 1.22 3.00 6.38
CA LEU A 154 0.27 1.96 6.76
C LEU A 154 0.70 0.59 6.23
N TYR A 155 1.20 0.54 4.98
CA TYR A 155 1.71 -0.69 4.38
C TYR A 155 3.01 -1.18 5.06
N HIS A 156 3.92 -0.25 5.36
CA HIS A 156 5.21 -0.49 6.00
C HIS A 156 5.38 0.35 7.27
N PRO A 157 4.73 -0.03 8.38
CA PRO A 157 4.86 0.70 9.63
C PRO A 157 6.32 0.72 10.10
N PRO A 158 6.81 1.87 10.63
CA PRO A 158 8.17 1.97 11.15
C PRO A 158 8.38 0.96 12.27
N ARG A 159 9.55 0.30 12.27
CA ARG A 159 9.92 -0.65 13.32
C ARG A 159 10.26 0.12 14.59
N ILE A 160 9.52 -0.11 15.66
CA ILE A 160 9.94 0.30 17.01
C ILE A 160 10.99 -0.73 17.45
N SER A 161 12.08 -0.26 18.06
CA SER A 161 13.38 -0.95 18.17
C SER A 161 13.38 -2.39 18.67
N HIS A 162 12.32 -2.89 19.32
CA HIS A 162 12.21 -4.28 19.76
C HIS A 162 10.77 -4.85 19.70
N GLY A 163 9.86 -4.22 18.94
CA GLY A 163 8.45 -4.61 18.89
C GLY A 163 8.08 -5.46 17.68
N THR A 164 7.13 -6.39 17.86
CA THR A 164 6.45 -7.08 16.75
C THR A 164 5.75 -6.04 15.88
N ARG A 165 5.89 -6.15 14.54
CA ARG A 165 5.14 -5.29 13.62
C ARG A 165 3.63 -5.50 13.85
N PRO A 166 2.81 -4.45 13.83
CA PRO A 166 1.36 -4.64 13.82
C PRO A 166 0.98 -5.44 12.56
N TYR A 167 0.51 -6.67 12.76
CA TYR A 167 0.35 -7.67 11.70
C TYR A 167 -0.81 -7.33 10.74
N GLY A 168 -1.85 -6.66 11.22
CA GLY A 168 -3.11 -6.47 10.50
C GLY A 168 -3.03 -5.56 9.27
N THR A 169 -2.33 -4.42 9.35
CA THR A 169 -2.43 -3.39 8.31
C THR A 169 -1.78 -3.82 7.00
N THR A 170 -0.62 -4.47 7.04
CA THR A 170 0.07 -4.91 5.82
C THR A 170 -0.73 -5.97 5.07
N SER A 171 -1.31 -6.95 5.77
CA SER A 171 -2.14 -8.00 5.16
C SER A 171 -3.40 -7.42 4.51
N MET A 172 -4.12 -6.56 5.24
CA MET A 172 -5.30 -5.87 4.74
C MET A 172 -4.98 -4.98 3.51
N MET A 173 -3.87 -4.22 3.56
CA MET A 173 -3.44 -3.40 2.43
C MET A 173 -3.10 -4.24 1.19
N ARG A 174 -2.50 -5.43 1.36
CA ARG A 174 -2.25 -6.36 0.24
C ARG A 174 -3.56 -6.85 -0.35
N GLU A 175 -4.48 -7.31 0.49
CA GLU A 175 -5.78 -7.81 0.04
C GLU A 175 -6.55 -6.75 -0.75
N VAL A 176 -6.61 -5.52 -0.23
CA VAL A 176 -7.25 -4.39 -0.92
C VAL A 176 -6.53 -4.07 -2.23
N THR A 177 -5.19 -4.05 -2.23
CA THR A 177 -4.42 -3.80 -3.45
C THR A 177 -4.67 -4.87 -4.51
N CYS A 178 -4.74 -6.15 -4.11
CA CYS A 178 -5.06 -7.25 -5.02
C CYS A 178 -6.44 -7.09 -5.63
N LYS A 179 -7.47 -6.75 -4.83
CA LYS A 179 -8.84 -6.51 -5.34
C LYS A 179 -8.88 -5.35 -6.34
N ILE A 180 -8.21 -4.25 -6.04
CA ILE A 180 -8.11 -3.11 -6.97
C ILE A 180 -7.42 -3.53 -8.26
N MET A 181 -6.30 -4.25 -8.17
CA MET A 181 -5.58 -4.73 -9.35
C MET A 181 -6.40 -5.72 -10.19
N GLU A 182 -7.19 -6.57 -9.55
CA GLU A 182 -8.10 -7.51 -10.23
C GLU A 182 -9.18 -6.76 -11.03
N GLU A 183 -9.83 -5.77 -10.42
CA GLU A 183 -10.85 -4.95 -11.08
C GLU A 183 -10.28 -4.15 -12.26
N GLU A 184 -9.11 -3.54 -12.08
CA GLU A 184 -8.40 -2.80 -13.14
C GLU A 184 -7.99 -3.74 -14.28
N MET A 185 -7.44 -4.91 -13.96
CA MET A 185 -7.05 -5.92 -14.96
C MET A 185 -8.27 -6.45 -15.72
N GLU A 186 -9.40 -6.68 -15.05
CA GLU A 186 -10.64 -7.10 -15.70
C GLU A 186 -11.16 -6.01 -16.65
N CYS A 187 -11.09 -4.73 -16.25
CA CYS A 187 -11.47 -3.60 -17.10
C CYS A 187 -10.56 -3.48 -18.34
N GLU A 188 -9.25 -3.65 -18.16
CA GLU A 188 -8.28 -3.68 -19.26
C GLU A 188 -8.54 -4.88 -20.18
N MET A 189 -8.70 -6.09 -19.64
CA MET A 189 -9.00 -7.30 -20.43
C MET A 189 -10.30 -7.16 -21.21
N ARG A 190 -11.36 -6.61 -20.61
CA ARG A 190 -12.62 -6.32 -21.29
C ARG A 190 -12.40 -5.33 -22.44
N SER A 191 -11.58 -4.31 -22.24
CA SER A 191 -11.23 -3.34 -23.29
C SER A 191 -10.41 -3.97 -24.42
N LEU A 192 -9.47 -4.87 -24.10
CA LEU A 192 -8.69 -5.63 -25.06
C LEU A 192 -9.53 -6.65 -25.83
N SER A 193 -10.51 -7.26 -25.19
CA SER A 193 -11.41 -8.20 -25.85
C SER A 193 -12.10 -7.55 -27.05
N LEU A 194 -12.47 -6.28 -26.97
CA LEU A 194 -13.08 -5.56 -28.10
C LEU A 194 -12.12 -5.34 -29.28
N VAL A 195 -10.82 -5.35 -29.04
CA VAL A 195 -9.78 -5.19 -30.06
C VAL A 195 -9.39 -6.55 -30.65
N LEU A 196 -9.25 -7.56 -29.79
CA LEU A 196 -8.75 -8.88 -30.17
C LEU A 196 -9.86 -9.80 -30.69
N TYR A 197 -11.10 -9.58 -30.28
CA TYR A 197 -12.23 -10.38 -30.73
C TYR A 197 -12.65 -9.94 -32.13
N SER A 198 -12.26 -10.74 -33.13
CA SER A 198 -12.78 -10.59 -34.49
C SER A 198 -14.30 -10.78 -34.45
N LYS A 199 -15.03 -9.84 -35.05
CA LYS A 199 -16.50 -9.74 -34.92
C LYS A 199 -17.27 -10.84 -35.68
N ALA A 200 -16.58 -11.84 -36.21
CA ALA A 200 -17.18 -12.91 -36.98
C ALA A 200 -16.35 -14.18 -36.86
N ASN A 201 -17.03 -15.32 -36.93
CA ASN A 201 -16.46 -16.62 -37.32
C ASN A 201 -15.97 -16.57 -38.78
N LEU A 202 -15.19 -15.54 -39.12
CA LEU A 202 -14.50 -15.39 -40.36
C LEU A 202 -13.21 -16.17 -40.16
N ASP A 203 -13.18 -17.35 -40.77
CA ASP A 203 -11.93 -18.09 -40.95
C ASP A 203 -10.95 -17.13 -41.63
N LEU A 204 -9.98 -16.64 -40.85
CA LEU A 204 -8.92 -15.78 -41.35
C LEU A 204 -8.15 -16.58 -42.37
N THR A 205 -8.13 -16.09 -43.61
CA THR A 205 -7.30 -16.71 -44.65
C THR A 205 -5.82 -16.48 -44.35
N ASP A 206 -4.92 -17.38 -44.79
CA ASP A 206 -3.47 -17.23 -44.57
C ASP A 206 -2.95 -15.87 -45.08
N ALA A 207 -3.50 -15.38 -46.19
CA ALA A 207 -3.15 -14.06 -46.74
C ALA A 207 -3.56 -12.89 -45.83
N GLU A 208 -4.67 -13.01 -45.10
CA GLU A 208 -5.10 -12.00 -44.12
C GLU A 208 -4.24 -12.07 -42.85
N LEU A 209 -3.83 -13.26 -42.43
CA LEU A 209 -2.88 -13.46 -41.34
C LEU A 209 -1.53 -12.80 -41.63
N ASP A 210 -0.99 -12.95 -42.84
CA ASP A 210 0.23 -12.26 -43.27
C ASP A 210 0.06 -10.72 -43.33
N LEU A 211 -1.18 -10.24 -43.54
CA LEU A 211 -1.51 -8.83 -43.55
C LEU A 211 -1.67 -8.25 -42.13
N ILE A 212 -1.93 -9.09 -41.13
CA ILE A 212 -2.10 -8.65 -39.75
C ILE A 212 -0.76 -8.13 -39.23
N SER A 213 -0.66 -6.80 -39.19
CA SER A 213 0.49 -6.12 -38.63
C SER A 213 0.47 -6.25 -37.10
N LEU A 214 1.26 -7.17 -36.56
CA LEU A 214 1.41 -7.35 -35.11
C LEU A 214 1.83 -6.05 -34.40
N SER A 215 2.60 -5.17 -35.05
CA SER A 215 2.99 -3.88 -34.48
C SER A 215 1.79 -2.95 -34.26
N LEU A 216 0.80 -2.98 -35.16
CA LEU A 216 -0.45 -2.25 -35.00
C LEU A 216 -1.25 -2.79 -33.81
N ILE A 217 -1.37 -4.12 -33.70
CA ILE A 217 -2.06 -4.77 -32.57
C ILE A 217 -1.35 -4.42 -31.26
N ILE A 218 -0.03 -4.53 -31.17
CA ILE A 218 0.76 -4.17 -29.99
C ILE A 218 0.52 -2.70 -29.60
N SER A 219 0.50 -1.79 -30.59
CA SER A 219 0.20 -0.38 -30.35
C SER A 219 -1.21 -0.18 -29.79
N GLN A 220 -2.21 -0.89 -30.33
CA GLN A 220 -3.59 -0.83 -29.84
C GLN A 220 -3.71 -1.42 -28.43
N ILE A 221 -3.07 -2.55 -28.14
CA ILE A 221 -3.03 -3.16 -26.81
C ILE A 221 -2.42 -2.19 -25.80
N ARG A 222 -1.25 -1.61 -26.10
CA ARG A 222 -0.60 -0.60 -25.22
C ARG A 222 -1.47 0.62 -24.96
N THR A 223 -2.28 1.03 -25.93
CA THR A 223 -3.19 2.17 -25.78
C THR A 223 -4.41 1.82 -24.93
N LYS A 224 -4.85 0.56 -24.95
CA LYS A 224 -6.09 0.10 -24.29
C LYS A 224 -5.88 -0.55 -22.93
N ALA A 225 -4.67 -1.01 -22.63
CA ALA A 225 -4.29 -1.61 -21.35
C ALA A 225 -2.89 -1.10 -20.90
N PRO A 226 -2.79 0.18 -20.52
CA PRO A 226 -1.49 0.82 -20.27
C PRO A 226 -0.89 0.54 -18.89
N LEU A 227 -1.65 0.04 -17.91
CA LEU A 227 -1.24 0.09 -16.50
C LEU A 227 -0.76 -1.25 -15.93
N SER A 228 -1.42 -2.36 -16.28
CA SER A 228 -1.27 -3.62 -15.53
C SER A 228 -1.06 -4.80 -16.45
N CYS A 229 -1.96 -5.00 -17.42
CA CYS A 229 -2.00 -6.21 -18.22
C CYS A 229 -0.75 -6.34 -19.11
N TRP A 230 -0.31 -5.26 -19.77
CA TRP A 230 0.86 -5.30 -20.64
C TRP A 230 2.16 -5.57 -19.85
N ASP A 231 2.35 -4.88 -18.72
CA ASP A 231 3.54 -5.06 -17.88
C ASP A 231 3.58 -6.48 -17.27
N CYS A 232 2.43 -7.03 -16.87
CA CYS A 232 2.32 -8.43 -16.44
C CYS A 232 2.65 -9.42 -17.56
N LEU A 233 2.16 -9.18 -18.79
CA LEU A 233 2.47 -10.04 -19.94
C LEU A 233 3.97 -10.04 -20.24
N LEU A 234 4.62 -8.87 -20.22
CA LEU A 234 6.07 -8.78 -20.39
C LEU A 234 6.82 -9.55 -19.30
N TYR A 235 6.45 -9.35 -18.03
CA TYR A 235 7.07 -10.05 -16.90
C TYR A 235 6.94 -11.59 -17.02
N THR A 236 5.77 -12.10 -17.42
CA THR A 236 5.60 -13.54 -17.63
C THR A 236 6.39 -14.06 -18.84
N SER A 237 6.54 -13.26 -19.90
CA SER A 237 7.32 -13.66 -21.08
C SER A 237 8.83 -13.76 -20.78
N GLU A 238 9.34 -12.86 -19.94
CA GLU A 238 10.74 -12.88 -19.50
C GLU A 238 11.02 -14.08 -18.60
N THR A 239 10.12 -14.38 -17.66
CA THR A 239 10.28 -15.53 -16.76
C THR A 239 10.19 -16.87 -17.50
N VAL A 240 9.29 -17.00 -18.49
CA VAL A 240 9.22 -18.20 -19.35
C VAL A 240 10.51 -18.37 -20.18
N SER A 241 11.07 -17.26 -20.70
CA SER A 241 12.32 -17.31 -21.47
C SER A 241 13.54 -17.71 -20.64
N LEU A 242 13.52 -17.48 -19.33
CA LEU A 242 14.57 -17.91 -18.41
C LEU A 242 14.45 -19.40 -18.01
N LEU A 243 13.29 -20.01 -18.23
CA LEU A 243 13.03 -21.41 -17.89
C LEU A 243 13.19 -22.37 -19.09
N ALA A 244 13.23 -21.86 -20.32
CA ALA A 244 13.40 -22.62 -21.56
C ALA A 244 14.89 -22.73 -21.95
#